data_AF-A0A4R0XIP0-F1
#
_entry.id   AF-A0A4R0XIP0-F1
#
_cell.length_a   1.000
_cell.length_b   1.000
_cell.length_c   1.000
_cell.angle_alpha   90.00
_cell.angle_beta   90.00
_cell.angle_gamma   90.00
#
_symmetry.space_group_name_H-M   'P 1'
#
loop_
_entity.id
_entity.type
_entity.pdbx_description
1 polymer ?
#
loop_
_entity_poly.entity_id
_entity_poly.type
_entity_poly.pdbx_seq_one_letter_code
_entity_poly.pdbx_strand_id
1 'polypeptide(L)'
;MESGARGNIANFVQLAGMRGLMANNSKTFKADAENDVLVKSTIEVPVKSSFLEGLTGFEFFSSTHGARKGLTDTALNTAKSGYLTRRLVDVAQNIVVKEEDCFSDFGFSAKNIIDTKTNTIIVSMEERITGRFINKTVFDKNGEILAQSGELVTAKLAAKIANAGIDVVEIRSILGCHTRHGVCKKCYGVDLATNRIVNIGEAVGIIAAQSIGEPGTQLTMRTFHTGGVAGVEDITGGFTR
;
A
#
# COMPACT_ATOMS: atom_id res chain seq x y z
N MET A 1 -15.12 -20.21 3.23
CA MET A 1 -14.80 -18.77 3.40
C MET A 1 -14.08 -18.54 4.72
N GLU A 2 -14.61 -19.03 5.83
CA GLU A 2 -13.99 -18.90 7.16
C GLU A 2 -12.59 -19.51 7.25
N SER A 3 -12.28 -20.53 6.45
CA SER A 3 -10.93 -21.13 6.38
C SER A 3 -9.91 -20.31 5.58
N GLY A 4 -10.30 -19.23 4.89
CA GLY A 4 -9.39 -18.40 4.09
C GLY A 4 -8.82 -19.04 2.81
N ALA A 5 -9.14 -20.32 2.54
CA ALA A 5 -8.51 -21.07 1.43
C ALA A 5 -8.83 -20.50 0.04
N ARG A 6 -10.10 -20.12 -0.23
CA ARG A 6 -10.52 -19.47 -1.48
C ARG A 6 -11.92 -18.88 -1.36
N GLY A 7 -12.16 -17.75 -2.03
CA GLY A 7 -13.49 -17.12 -2.21
C GLY A 7 -13.80 -16.04 -1.18
N ASN A 8 -14.62 -15.07 -1.59
CA ASN A 8 -15.10 -13.94 -0.77
C ASN A 8 -16.64 -13.92 -0.74
N ILE A 9 -17.26 -13.35 0.30
CA ILE A 9 -18.72 -13.32 0.54
C ILE A 9 -19.43 -12.80 -0.71
N ALA A 10 -18.88 -11.78 -1.37
CA ALA A 10 -19.38 -11.26 -2.63
C ALA A 10 -19.53 -12.34 -3.72
N ASN A 11 -18.59 -13.28 -3.84
CA ASN A 11 -18.67 -14.37 -4.82
C ASN A 11 -19.79 -15.36 -4.47
N PHE A 12 -20.01 -15.61 -3.18
CA PHE A 12 -21.07 -16.51 -2.72
C PHE A 12 -22.46 -15.87 -2.90
N VAL A 13 -22.58 -14.56 -2.63
CA VAL A 13 -23.80 -13.79 -2.91
C VAL A 13 -24.12 -13.81 -4.41
N GLN A 14 -23.13 -13.68 -5.30
CA GLN A 14 -23.38 -13.80 -6.74
C GLN A 14 -23.76 -15.23 -7.16
N LEU A 15 -23.29 -16.26 -6.44
CA LEU A 15 -23.57 -17.66 -6.77
C LEU A 15 -25.00 -18.06 -6.38
N ALA A 16 -25.40 -17.78 -5.14
CA ALA A 16 -26.63 -18.30 -4.54
C ALA A 16 -27.62 -17.21 -4.07
N GLY A 17 -27.21 -15.94 -4.08
CA GLY A 17 -28.07 -14.78 -3.83
C GLY A 17 -28.41 -14.08 -5.13
N MET A 18 -28.42 -12.75 -5.16
CA MET A 18 -28.64 -12.00 -6.40
C MET A 18 -27.35 -11.41 -6.94
N ARG A 19 -27.25 -11.28 -8.27
CA ARG A 19 -26.10 -10.62 -8.91
C ARG A 19 -26.12 -9.10 -8.73
N GLY A 20 -27.31 -8.50 -8.62
CA GLY A 20 -27.49 -7.10 -8.25
C GLY A 20 -27.33 -6.11 -9.42
N LEU A 21 -26.91 -4.89 -9.08
CA LEU A 21 -26.79 -3.78 -10.03
C LEU A 21 -25.48 -3.85 -10.83
N MET A 22 -25.59 -3.69 -12.15
CA MET A 22 -24.46 -3.74 -13.08
C MET A 22 -23.98 -2.33 -13.45
N ALA A 23 -22.67 -2.14 -13.51
CA ALA A 23 -22.06 -0.89 -13.93
C ALA A 23 -22.26 -0.66 -15.44
N ASN A 24 -22.58 0.59 -15.82
CA ASN A 24 -22.65 0.96 -17.22
C ASN A 24 -21.24 1.22 -17.78
N ASN A 25 -21.10 1.08 -19.10
CA ASN A 25 -19.88 1.41 -19.82
C ASN A 25 -19.63 2.92 -19.85
N SER A 26 -20.70 3.72 -19.96
CA SER A 26 -20.60 5.17 -19.97
C SER A 26 -20.13 5.71 -18.62
N LYS A 27 -19.11 6.56 -18.64
CA LYS A 27 -18.69 7.37 -17.49
C LYS A 27 -19.57 8.62 -17.37
N THR A 28 -20.89 8.45 -17.45
CA THR A 28 -21.82 9.54 -17.13
C THR A 28 -21.89 9.59 -15.61
N PHE A 29 -21.51 10.70 -15.02
CA PHE A 29 -21.72 10.91 -13.61
C PHE A 29 -23.17 11.32 -13.39
N LYS A 30 -23.90 10.57 -12.58
CA LYS A 30 -25.20 10.99 -12.05
C LYS A 30 -24.93 11.65 -10.69
N ALA A 31 -25.54 12.81 -10.46
CA ALA A 31 -25.58 13.39 -9.12
C ALA A 31 -26.44 12.47 -8.26
N ASP A 32 -25.83 11.85 -7.26
CA ASP A 32 -26.57 11.13 -6.24
C ASP A 32 -27.28 12.15 -5.35
N ALA A 33 -28.61 12.19 -5.40
CA ALA A 33 -29.42 13.22 -4.73
C ALA A 33 -29.26 13.22 -3.20
N GLU A 34 -28.75 12.13 -2.64
CA GLU A 34 -28.60 11.92 -1.20
C GLU A 34 -27.19 12.25 -0.69
N ASN A 35 -26.16 12.07 -1.53
CA ASN A 35 -24.75 12.20 -1.13
C ASN A 35 -24.01 13.36 -1.80
N ASP A 36 -24.62 14.06 -2.77
CA ASP A 36 -23.98 15.10 -3.61
C ASP A 36 -22.66 14.63 -4.25
N VAL A 37 -22.56 13.31 -4.46
CA VAL A 37 -21.41 12.65 -5.10
C VAL A 37 -21.76 12.31 -6.53
N LEU A 38 -20.79 12.53 -7.43
CA LEU A 38 -20.84 12.09 -8.82
C LEU A 38 -20.63 10.57 -8.87
N VAL A 39 -21.71 9.79 -8.99
CA VAL A 39 -21.65 8.32 -9.05
C VAL A 39 -21.65 7.87 -10.52
N LYS A 40 -20.85 6.84 -10.83
CA LYS A 40 -20.84 6.22 -12.18
C LYS A 40 -22.25 5.76 -12.54
N SER A 41 -22.68 6.03 -13.77
CA SER A 41 -23.97 5.55 -14.25
C SER A 41 -24.06 4.02 -14.10
N THR A 42 -25.07 3.58 -13.37
CA THR A 42 -25.40 2.17 -13.12
C THR A 42 -26.65 1.84 -13.93
N ILE A 43 -26.76 0.60 -14.40
CA ILE A 43 -27.96 0.13 -15.08
C ILE A 43 -29.07 0.04 -14.03
N GLU A 44 -30.17 0.77 -14.24
CA GLU A 44 -31.26 0.92 -13.25
C GLU A 44 -32.02 -0.39 -13.01
N VAL A 45 -32.03 -1.30 -13.98
CA VAL A 45 -32.67 -2.62 -13.86
C VAL A 45 -31.65 -3.61 -13.25
N PRO A 46 -31.88 -4.11 -12.03
CA PRO A 46 -30.98 -5.07 -11.39
C PRO A 46 -31.15 -6.48 -11.96
N VAL A 47 -30.09 -7.27 -11.91
CA VAL A 47 -30.14 -8.72 -12.18
C VAL A 47 -30.57 -9.42 -10.89
N LYS A 48 -31.77 -10.01 -10.92
CA LYS A 48 -32.38 -10.65 -9.73
C LYS A 48 -31.92 -12.09 -9.60
N SER A 49 -31.75 -12.78 -10.72
CA SER A 49 -31.36 -14.18 -10.73
C SER A 49 -29.94 -14.42 -10.22
N SER A 50 -29.76 -15.60 -9.62
CA SER A 50 -28.46 -16.13 -9.19
C SER A 50 -27.79 -16.96 -10.29
N PHE A 51 -26.49 -17.26 -10.14
CA PHE A 51 -25.84 -18.24 -11.03
C PHE A 51 -26.35 -19.66 -10.82
N LEU A 52 -26.85 -19.99 -9.62
CA LEU A 52 -27.44 -21.28 -9.31
C LEU A 52 -28.80 -21.48 -10.00
N GLU A 53 -29.60 -20.42 -10.08
CA GLU A 53 -30.93 -20.42 -10.73
C GLU A 53 -30.82 -20.24 -12.25
N GLY A 54 -29.76 -19.59 -12.72
CA GLY A 54 -29.54 -19.27 -14.13
C GLY A 54 -30.07 -17.88 -14.52
N LEU A 55 -29.40 -17.24 -15.47
CA LEU A 55 -29.74 -15.89 -15.93
C LEU A 55 -30.63 -15.93 -17.17
N THR A 56 -31.57 -14.98 -17.25
CA THR A 56 -32.31 -14.73 -18.48
C THR A 56 -31.41 -14.12 -19.56
N GLY A 57 -31.80 -14.20 -20.84
CA GLY A 57 -31.00 -13.64 -21.94
C GLY A 57 -30.67 -12.16 -21.79
N PHE A 58 -31.63 -11.37 -21.28
CA PHE A 58 -31.42 -9.94 -21.00
C PHE A 58 -30.46 -9.71 -19.82
N GLU A 59 -30.61 -10.44 -18.71
CA GLU A 59 -29.73 -10.32 -17.54
C GLU A 59 -28.29 -10.74 -17.84
N PHE A 60 -28.13 -11.79 -18.65
CA PHE A 60 -26.83 -12.21 -19.15
C PHE A 60 -26.20 -11.12 -20.03
N PHE A 61 -26.96 -10.58 -21.01
CA PHE A 61 -26.49 -9.50 -21.87
C PHE A 61 -26.09 -8.24 -21.07
N SER A 62 -26.91 -7.83 -20.11
CA SER A 62 -26.60 -6.71 -19.21
C SER A 62 -25.29 -6.93 -18.45
N SER A 63 -25.07 -8.14 -17.93
CA SER A 63 -23.84 -8.51 -17.20
C SER A 63 -22.57 -8.48 -18.06
N THR A 64 -22.67 -8.61 -19.39
CA THR A 64 -21.49 -8.63 -20.27
C THR A 64 -20.74 -7.29 -20.34
N HIS A 65 -21.44 -6.18 -20.12
CA HIS A 65 -20.88 -4.82 -20.23
C HIS A 65 -19.76 -4.62 -19.20
N GLY A 66 -20.05 -4.89 -17.93
CA GLY A 66 -19.08 -4.81 -16.84
C GLY A 66 -17.93 -5.80 -16.99
N ALA A 67 -18.22 -7.03 -17.42
CA ALA A 67 -17.19 -8.07 -17.62
C ALA A 67 -16.17 -7.67 -18.70
N ARG A 68 -16.64 -7.20 -19.86
CA ARG A 68 -15.76 -6.79 -20.97
C ARG A 68 -14.92 -5.57 -20.60
N LYS A 69 -15.51 -4.61 -19.88
CA LYS A 69 -14.79 -3.43 -19.38
C LYS A 69 -13.67 -3.84 -18.42
N GLY A 70 -13.96 -4.72 -17.46
CA GLY A 70 -12.95 -5.24 -16.53
C GLY A 70 -11.77 -5.93 -17.23
N LEU A 71 -12.05 -6.77 -18.25
CA LEU A 71 -10.99 -7.42 -19.05
C LEU A 71 -10.13 -6.40 -19.81
N THR A 72 -10.77 -5.39 -20.41
CA THR A 72 -10.07 -4.35 -21.16
C THR A 72 -9.23 -3.47 -20.24
N ASP A 73 -9.78 -3.06 -19.11
CA ASP A 73 -9.07 -2.26 -18.10
C ASP A 73 -7.87 -3.03 -17.54
N THR A 74 -7.99 -4.34 -17.33
CA THR A 74 -6.87 -5.20 -16.92
C THR A 74 -5.73 -5.12 -17.94
N ALA A 75 -6.04 -5.38 -19.21
CA ALA A 75 -5.03 -5.36 -20.28
C ALA A 75 -4.34 -3.99 -20.41
N LEU A 76 -5.10 -2.89 -20.32
CA LEU A 76 -4.57 -1.53 -20.40
C LEU A 76 -3.75 -1.15 -19.17
N ASN A 77 -4.18 -1.55 -17.98
CA ASN A 77 -3.53 -1.18 -16.73
C ASN A 77 -2.26 -1.97 -16.46
N THR A 78 -2.16 -3.24 -16.91
CA THR A 78 -0.92 -4.02 -16.84
C THR A 78 0.24 -3.28 -17.50
N ALA A 79 0.02 -2.67 -18.67
CA ALA A 79 1.04 -1.90 -19.37
C ALA A 79 1.47 -0.64 -18.60
N LYS A 80 0.52 0.08 -17.99
CA LYS A 80 0.81 1.29 -17.20
C LYS A 80 1.62 0.98 -15.95
N SER A 81 1.30 -0.11 -15.26
CA SER A 81 2.00 -0.51 -14.04
C SER A 81 3.42 -0.99 -14.35
N GLY A 82 3.61 -1.73 -15.45
CA GLY A 82 4.95 -2.06 -15.94
C GLY A 82 5.77 -0.81 -16.31
N TYR A 83 5.14 0.19 -16.91
CA TYR A 83 5.79 1.47 -17.22
C TYR A 83 6.23 2.22 -15.95
N LEU A 84 5.40 2.25 -14.91
CA LEU A 84 5.76 2.84 -13.62
C LEU A 84 6.97 2.13 -13.01
N THR A 85 6.93 0.80 -12.91
CA THR A 85 8.05 0.02 -12.35
C THR A 85 9.34 0.28 -13.12
N ARG A 86 9.28 0.33 -14.46
CA ARG A 86 10.44 0.68 -15.28
C ARG A 86 10.98 2.07 -14.95
N ARG A 87 10.12 3.08 -14.85
CA ARG A 87 10.54 4.45 -14.48
C ARG A 87 11.16 4.51 -13.08
N LEU A 88 10.59 3.79 -12.12
CA LEU A 88 11.15 3.72 -10.76
C LEU A 88 12.54 3.07 -10.79
N VAL A 89 12.72 2.00 -11.56
CA VAL A 89 14.04 1.35 -11.76
C VAL A 89 15.02 2.30 -12.43
N ASP A 90 14.63 2.99 -13.51
CA ASP A 90 15.51 3.91 -14.24
C ASP A 90 16.07 5.02 -13.33
N VAL A 91 15.26 5.52 -12.39
CA VAL A 91 15.67 6.55 -11.41
C VAL A 91 16.49 5.96 -10.26
N ALA A 92 16.11 4.77 -9.77
CA ALA A 92 16.68 4.21 -8.55
C ALA A 92 17.89 3.29 -8.78
N GLN A 93 18.19 2.87 -10.03
CA GLN A 93 19.24 1.88 -10.33
C GLN A 93 20.63 2.23 -9.79
N ASN A 94 20.94 3.52 -9.66
CA ASN A 94 22.24 3.99 -9.17
C ASN A 94 22.33 4.06 -7.64
N ILE A 95 21.24 3.75 -6.92
CA ILE A 95 21.20 3.81 -5.46
C ILE A 95 21.65 2.46 -4.90
N VAL A 96 22.91 2.42 -4.49
CA VAL A 96 23.59 1.25 -3.91
C VAL A 96 24.18 1.63 -2.55
N VAL A 97 24.29 0.66 -1.64
CA VAL A 97 25.00 0.88 -0.38
C VAL A 97 26.50 0.94 -0.63
N LYS A 98 27.16 2.05 -0.28
CA LYS A 98 28.57 2.28 -0.61
C LYS A 98 29.52 2.27 0.58
N GLU A 99 29.05 2.73 1.73
CA GLU A 99 29.87 2.92 2.92
C GLU A 99 29.10 2.51 4.19
N GLU A 100 29.83 2.31 5.29
CA GLU A 100 29.22 1.90 6.55
C GLU A 100 28.48 3.06 7.23
N ASP A 101 29.10 4.24 7.29
CA ASP A 101 28.55 5.42 7.95
C ASP A 101 28.94 6.69 7.20
N CYS A 102 27.97 7.58 6.97
CA CYS A 102 28.20 8.89 6.37
C CYS A 102 28.42 10.01 7.40
N PHE A 103 28.41 9.67 8.70
CA PHE A 103 28.58 10.61 9.84
C PHE A 103 27.65 11.83 9.77
N SER A 104 26.45 11.64 9.23
CA SER A 104 25.43 12.69 9.20
C SER A 104 24.72 12.79 10.54
N ASP A 105 24.60 14.02 11.04
CA ASP A 105 23.80 14.38 12.21
C ASP A 105 22.33 14.60 11.87
N PHE A 106 21.95 14.52 10.58
CA PHE A 106 20.56 14.71 10.16
C PHE A 106 19.72 13.47 10.47
N GLY A 107 18.77 13.64 11.38
CA GLY A 107 17.77 12.65 11.72
C GLY A 107 16.38 13.00 11.19
N PHE A 108 15.53 11.98 11.12
CA PHE A 108 14.13 12.09 10.81
C PHE A 108 13.30 11.78 12.06
N SER A 109 12.39 12.69 12.43
CA SER A 109 11.50 12.49 13.58
C SER A 109 10.36 11.53 13.23
N ALA A 110 10.46 10.28 13.70
CA ALA A 110 9.39 9.30 13.59
C ALA A 110 8.33 9.52 14.67
N LYS A 111 7.06 9.59 14.25
CA LYS A 111 5.86 9.74 15.09
C LYS A 111 4.76 8.78 14.62
N ASN A 112 3.72 8.56 15.42
CA ASN A 112 2.52 7.86 14.95
C ASN A 112 1.91 8.58 13.73
N ILE A 113 1.51 7.81 12.72
CA ILE A 113 0.76 8.35 11.57
C ILE A 113 -0.73 8.18 11.90
N ILE A 114 -1.40 9.31 12.11
CA ILE A 114 -2.82 9.36 12.47
C ILE A 114 -3.61 9.87 11.27
N ASP A 115 -4.71 9.19 10.93
CA ASP A 115 -5.66 9.69 9.94
C ASP A 115 -6.42 10.88 10.52
N THR A 116 -6.29 12.05 9.89
CA THR A 116 -6.93 13.30 10.34
C THR A 116 -8.46 13.23 10.27
N LYS A 117 -9.03 12.31 9.47
CA LYS A 117 -10.49 12.19 9.31
C LYS A 117 -11.14 11.30 10.37
N THR A 118 -10.47 10.21 10.73
CA THR A 118 -11.03 9.17 11.63
C THR A 118 -10.34 9.11 12.99
N ASN A 119 -9.28 9.89 13.19
CA ASN A 119 -8.37 9.83 14.35
C ASN A 119 -7.87 8.41 14.66
N THR A 120 -7.86 7.53 13.67
CA THR A 120 -7.33 6.18 13.80
C THR A 120 -5.81 6.21 13.55
N ILE A 121 -5.09 5.40 14.31
CA ILE A 121 -3.65 5.20 14.10
C ILE A 121 -3.49 4.26 12.92
N ILE A 122 -2.96 4.76 11.80
CA ILE A 122 -2.71 3.95 10.60
C ILE A 122 -1.45 3.11 10.79
N VAL A 123 -0.37 3.76 11.24
CA VAL A 123 0.93 3.13 11.47
C VAL A 123 1.47 3.61 12.81
N SER A 124 1.81 2.66 13.68
CA SER A 124 2.39 2.95 14.98
C SER A 124 3.85 3.40 14.85
N MET A 125 4.34 4.17 15.82
CA MET A 125 5.72 4.60 15.89
C MET A 125 6.66 3.39 16.03
N GLU A 126 6.26 2.36 16.78
CA GLU A 126 6.99 1.11 16.97
C GLU A 126 7.36 0.44 15.64
N GLU A 127 6.39 0.31 14.72
CA GLU A 127 6.61 -0.28 13.41
C GLU A 127 7.56 0.59 12.56
N ARG A 128 7.46 1.93 12.68
CA ARG A 128 8.30 2.87 11.92
C ARG A 128 9.76 2.88 12.36
N ILE A 129 10.04 2.70 13.65
CA ILE A 129 11.41 2.73 14.18
C ILE A 129 12.12 1.38 14.04
N THR A 130 11.36 0.28 13.97
CA THR A 130 11.93 -1.07 13.89
C THR A 130 12.82 -1.22 12.65
N GLY A 131 14.04 -1.76 12.84
CA GLY A 131 15.02 -1.97 11.77
C GLY A 131 15.79 -0.72 11.33
N ARG A 132 15.61 0.41 12.02
CA ARG A 132 16.35 1.67 11.79
C ARG A 132 17.40 1.92 12.87
N PHE A 133 18.33 2.81 12.58
CA PHE A 133 19.32 3.30 13.55
C PHE A 133 18.85 4.57 14.22
N ILE A 134 19.14 4.74 15.51
CA ILE A 134 18.80 5.95 16.25
C ILE A 134 19.81 7.06 15.95
N ASN A 135 19.32 8.29 15.77
CA ASN A 135 20.20 9.45 15.61
C ASN A 135 20.56 10.08 16.96
N LYS A 136 19.55 10.35 17.81
CA LYS A 136 19.74 10.95 19.14
C LYS A 136 19.37 9.96 20.23
N THR A 137 20.23 9.88 21.26
CA THR A 137 20.01 9.04 22.45
C THR A 137 18.63 9.29 23.04
N VAL A 138 17.89 8.21 23.28
CA VAL A 138 16.53 8.24 23.81
C VAL A 138 16.58 8.00 25.32
N PHE A 139 16.01 8.91 26.09
CA PHE A 139 15.94 8.84 27.54
C PHE A 139 14.52 8.45 27.99
N ASP A 140 14.42 7.68 29.05
CA ASP A 140 13.17 7.42 29.76
C ASP A 140 12.74 8.65 30.59
N LYS A 141 11.49 8.66 31.07
CA LYS A 141 10.97 9.66 32.01
C LYS A 141 11.81 9.76 33.29
N ASN A 142 12.50 8.69 33.66
CA ASN A 142 13.37 8.60 34.83
C ASN A 142 14.82 9.06 34.55
N GLY A 143 15.14 9.44 33.31
CA GLY A 143 16.49 9.83 32.89
C GLY A 143 17.43 8.67 32.55
N GLU A 144 16.95 7.43 32.58
CA GLU A 144 17.71 6.26 32.12
C GLU A 144 17.81 6.23 30.59
N ILE A 145 18.95 5.76 30.07
CA ILE A 145 19.16 5.64 28.63
C ILE A 145 18.44 4.38 28.13
N LEU A 146 17.40 4.55 27.32
CA LEU A 146 16.69 3.44 26.70
C LEU A 146 17.41 2.91 25.48
N ALA A 147 18.00 3.80 24.68
CA ALA A 147 18.73 3.44 23.48
C ALA A 147 19.76 4.51 23.11
N GLN A 148 20.96 4.07 22.70
CA GLN A 148 22.07 4.96 22.39
C GLN A 148 22.02 5.47 20.94
N SER A 149 22.66 6.63 20.70
CA SER A 149 22.89 7.11 19.33
C SER A 149 23.69 6.08 18.53
N GLY A 150 23.25 5.79 17.30
CA GLY A 150 23.86 4.79 16.44
C GLY A 150 23.54 3.33 16.78
N GLU A 151 22.64 3.08 17.73
CA GLU A 151 22.14 1.74 18.04
C GLU A 151 21.04 1.31 17.06
N LEU A 152 21.03 0.02 16.72
CA LEU A 152 20.00 -0.57 15.87
C LEU A 152 18.74 -0.88 16.68
N VAL A 153 17.59 -0.40 16.22
CA VAL A 153 16.30 -0.68 16.85
C VAL A 153 15.81 -2.06 16.45
N THR A 154 15.91 -3.00 17.39
CA THR A 154 15.24 -4.31 17.30
C THR A 154 13.78 -4.21 17.73
N ALA A 155 12.92 -5.16 17.35
CA ALA A 155 11.51 -5.18 17.77
C ALA A 155 11.33 -5.11 19.30
N LYS A 156 12.23 -5.76 20.07
CA LYS A 156 12.22 -5.68 21.54
C LYS A 156 12.53 -4.27 22.04
N LEU A 157 13.48 -3.58 21.41
CA LEU A 157 13.85 -2.21 21.77
C LEU A 157 12.73 -1.24 21.39
N ALA A 158 12.11 -1.44 20.22
CA ALA A 158 10.96 -0.65 19.77
C ALA A 158 9.79 -0.74 20.77
N ALA A 159 9.45 -1.95 21.22
CA ALA A 159 8.42 -2.18 22.23
C ALA A 159 8.76 -1.50 23.58
N LYS A 160 10.03 -1.53 24.01
CA LYS A 160 10.47 -0.81 25.22
C LYS A 160 10.28 0.70 25.09
N ILE A 161 10.67 1.28 23.95
CA ILE A 161 10.51 2.71 23.66
C ILE A 161 9.03 3.11 23.61
N ALA A 162 8.19 2.27 23.01
CA ALA A 162 6.74 2.48 22.97
C ALA A 162 6.12 2.43 24.38
N ASN A 163 6.51 1.44 25.20
CA ASN A 163 6.03 1.29 26.58
C ASN A 163 6.47 2.42 27.52
N ALA A 164 7.61 3.06 27.25
CA ALA A 164 8.05 4.26 27.97
C ALA A 164 7.14 5.48 27.72
N GLY A 165 6.27 5.41 26.70
CA GLY A 165 5.34 6.48 26.34
C GLY A 165 6.04 7.66 25.67
N ILE A 166 7.01 7.38 24.79
CA ILE A 166 7.73 8.38 24.00
C ILE A 166 7.01 8.58 22.68
N ASP A 167 6.61 9.82 22.37
CA ASP A 167 5.80 10.11 21.18
C ASP A 167 6.64 10.35 19.91
N VAL A 168 7.90 10.77 20.08
CA VAL A 168 8.79 11.19 18.99
C VAL A 168 10.17 10.60 19.18
N VAL A 169 10.65 9.88 18.17
CA VAL A 169 11.99 9.30 18.16
C VAL A 169 12.73 9.78 16.91
N GLU A 170 13.96 10.25 17.08
CA GLU A 170 14.77 10.69 15.96
C GLU A 170 15.63 9.53 15.42
N ILE A 171 15.32 9.09 14.21
CA ILE A 171 15.99 7.96 13.54
C ILE A 171 16.85 8.47 12.38
N ARG A 172 17.87 7.70 12.00
CA ARG A 172 18.60 7.93 10.75
C ARG A 172 17.72 7.51 9.57
N SER A 173 17.78 8.31 8.51
CA SER A 173 17.02 8.10 7.29
C SER A 173 17.90 8.34 6.08
N ILE A 174 17.52 7.72 4.97
CA ILE A 174 18.15 7.90 3.66
C ILE A 174 18.08 9.37 3.21
N LEU A 175 17.02 10.10 3.60
CA LEU A 175 16.84 11.52 3.26
C LEU A 175 17.91 12.44 3.87
N GLY A 176 18.50 12.06 4.99
CA GLY A 176 19.57 12.81 5.65
C GLY A 176 20.98 12.29 5.34
N CYS A 177 21.12 11.40 4.36
CA CYS A 177 22.39 10.74 4.07
C CYS A 177 23.35 11.64 3.25
N HIS A 178 24.62 11.75 3.66
CA HIS A 178 25.64 12.51 2.94
C HIS A 178 26.42 11.70 1.89
N THR A 179 26.17 10.40 1.77
CA THR A 179 26.86 9.53 0.81
C THR A 179 26.58 9.99 -0.63
N ARG A 180 27.63 10.21 -1.42
CA ARG A 180 27.47 10.61 -2.84
C ARG A 180 27.04 9.43 -3.70
N HIS A 181 26.00 9.63 -4.51
CA HIS A 181 25.48 8.63 -5.46
C HIS A 181 25.23 7.25 -4.82
N GLY A 182 24.59 7.21 -3.66
CA GLY A 182 24.35 5.97 -2.92
C GLY A 182 23.84 6.25 -1.52
N VAL A 183 23.87 5.24 -0.66
CA VAL A 183 23.45 5.36 0.74
C VAL A 183 24.43 4.67 1.68
N CYS A 184 24.44 5.12 2.93
CA CYS A 184 25.21 4.51 3.99
C CYS A 184 24.45 3.33 4.64
N LYS A 185 25.17 2.32 5.13
CA LYS A 185 24.60 1.13 5.80
C LYS A 185 23.73 1.52 7.01
N LYS A 186 24.21 2.44 7.85
CA LYS A 186 23.44 2.94 9.02
C LYS A 186 22.21 3.77 8.66
N CYS A 187 22.23 4.46 7.52
CA CYS A 187 21.15 5.33 7.06
C CYS A 187 20.00 4.51 6.46
N TYR A 188 20.33 3.40 5.82
CA TYR A 188 19.37 2.45 5.30
C TYR A 188 18.83 1.55 6.42
N GLY A 189 19.69 0.92 7.22
CA GLY A 189 19.28 0.03 8.30
C GLY A 189 19.24 -1.45 7.89
N VAL A 190 18.13 -2.11 8.18
CA VAL A 190 17.93 -3.55 7.98
C VAL A 190 17.35 -3.85 6.59
N ASP A 191 17.86 -4.89 5.96
CA ASP A 191 17.23 -5.53 4.81
C ASP A 191 16.03 -6.37 5.28
N LEU A 192 14.84 -6.00 4.83
CA LEU A 192 13.58 -6.64 5.20
C LEU A 192 13.45 -8.07 4.66
N ALA A 193 14.18 -8.42 3.60
CA ALA A 193 14.13 -9.77 3.03
C ALA A 193 14.87 -10.80 3.91
N THR A 194 16.00 -10.39 4.51
CA THR A 194 16.87 -11.28 5.27
C THR A 194 16.90 -10.96 6.78
N ASN A 195 16.26 -9.87 7.21
CA ASN A 195 16.29 -9.35 8.57
C ASN A 195 17.71 -9.11 9.14
N ARG A 196 18.68 -8.86 8.25
CA ARG A 196 20.05 -8.51 8.61
C ARG A 196 20.34 -7.07 8.25
N ILE A 197 21.39 -6.49 8.84
CA ILE A 197 21.84 -5.16 8.42
C ILE A 197 22.35 -5.24 6.97
N VAL A 198 21.92 -4.30 6.14
CA VAL A 198 22.27 -4.21 4.72
C VAL A 198 23.79 -4.28 4.48
N ASN A 199 24.25 -4.90 3.39
CA ASN A 199 25.67 -4.96 3.07
C ASN A 199 26.09 -3.93 2.03
N ILE A 200 27.38 -3.61 2.05
CA ILE A 200 28.00 -2.79 1.02
C ILE A 200 27.90 -3.52 -0.31
N GLY A 201 27.46 -2.81 -1.34
CA GLY A 201 27.20 -3.35 -2.68
C GLY A 201 25.75 -3.79 -2.94
N GLU A 202 24.86 -3.79 -1.94
CA GLU A 202 23.46 -4.15 -2.16
C GLU A 202 22.71 -3.06 -2.94
N ALA A 203 22.01 -3.47 -3.99
CA ALA A 203 21.26 -2.61 -4.92
C ALA A 203 19.87 -2.24 -4.35
N VAL A 204 19.87 -1.52 -3.24
CA VAL A 204 18.65 -1.13 -2.50
C VAL A 204 17.66 -0.33 -3.33
N GLY A 205 18.13 0.44 -4.33
CA GLY A 205 17.24 1.19 -5.21
C GLY A 205 16.38 0.30 -6.12
N ILE A 206 16.96 -0.79 -6.65
CA ILE A 206 16.21 -1.76 -7.46
C ILE A 206 15.16 -2.48 -6.61
N ILE A 207 15.55 -2.89 -5.41
CA ILE A 207 14.65 -3.54 -4.45
C ILE A 207 13.49 -2.60 -4.12
N ALA A 208 13.77 -1.33 -3.80
CA ALA A 208 12.73 -0.34 -3.51
C ALA A 208 11.78 -0.11 -4.70
N ALA A 209 12.31 0.00 -5.92
CA ALA A 209 11.51 0.19 -7.13
C ALA A 209 10.56 -0.98 -7.38
N GLN A 210 11.03 -2.22 -7.19
CA GLN A 210 10.19 -3.42 -7.34
C GLN A 210 9.14 -3.53 -6.24
N SER A 211 9.51 -3.27 -4.99
CA SER A 211 8.60 -3.29 -3.84
C SER A 211 7.46 -2.27 -3.93
N ILE A 212 7.66 -1.17 -4.67
CA ILE A 212 6.58 -0.22 -4.99
C ILE A 212 5.81 -0.65 -6.24
N GLY A 213 6.53 -1.09 -7.27
CA GLY A 213 5.97 -1.44 -8.57
C GLY A 213 5.01 -2.64 -8.53
N GLU A 214 5.37 -3.71 -7.82
CA GLU A 214 4.55 -4.92 -7.74
C GLU A 214 3.19 -4.65 -7.07
N PRO A 215 3.09 -4.06 -5.87
CA PRO A 215 1.79 -3.69 -5.30
C PRO A 215 1.03 -2.68 -6.17
N GLY A 216 1.73 -1.77 -6.86
CA GLY A 216 1.14 -0.85 -7.84
C GLY A 216 0.38 -1.59 -8.94
N THR A 217 0.95 -2.68 -9.48
CA THR A 217 0.25 -3.54 -10.45
C THR A 217 -1.04 -4.12 -9.83
N GLN A 218 -0.99 -4.59 -8.59
CA GLN A 218 -2.14 -5.17 -7.92
C GLN A 218 -3.25 -4.14 -7.68
N LEU A 219 -2.91 -2.92 -7.26
CA LEU A 219 -3.87 -1.83 -7.08
C LEU A 219 -4.60 -1.49 -8.38
N THR A 220 -3.89 -1.50 -9.51
CA THR A 220 -4.49 -1.25 -10.82
C THR A 220 -5.30 -2.42 -11.39
N MET A 221 -5.01 -3.65 -10.94
CA MET A 221 -5.68 -4.88 -11.38
C MET A 221 -6.84 -5.31 -10.46
N ARG A 222 -6.99 -4.72 -9.27
CA ARG A 222 -8.07 -5.05 -8.30
C ARG A 222 -9.50 -4.74 -8.80
N THR A 223 -9.66 -4.13 -9.97
CA THR A 223 -10.94 -4.07 -10.70
C THR A 223 -11.51 -5.46 -11.06
N PHE A 224 -10.66 -6.51 -11.03
CA PHE A 224 -11.03 -7.89 -11.36
C PHE A 224 -12.08 -8.52 -10.42
N HIS A 225 -12.06 -8.22 -9.12
CA HIS A 225 -12.84 -8.99 -8.14
C HIS A 225 -14.32 -8.63 -8.05
N THR A 226 -14.75 -7.56 -8.72
CA THR A 226 -16.12 -7.04 -8.57
C THR A 226 -17.03 -7.46 -9.71
N GLY A 227 -16.49 -7.98 -10.82
CA GLY A 227 -17.27 -8.51 -11.94
C GLY A 227 -18.25 -7.52 -12.56
N GLY A 228 -18.02 -6.20 -12.40
CA GLY A 228 -18.91 -5.15 -12.87
C GLY A 228 -20.06 -4.80 -11.93
N VAL A 229 -20.10 -5.32 -10.70
CA VAL A 229 -21.09 -4.93 -9.68
C VAL A 229 -20.84 -3.48 -9.25
N ALA A 230 -21.90 -2.67 -9.26
CA ALA A 230 -21.86 -1.28 -8.81
C ALA A 230 -21.75 -1.19 -7.26
N GLY A 231 -21.01 -0.20 -6.75
CA GLY A 231 -20.88 0.06 -5.32
C GLY A 231 -19.60 -0.45 -4.65
N VAL A 232 -18.71 -1.14 -5.39
CA VAL A 232 -17.33 -1.33 -4.90
C VAL A 232 -16.54 -0.08 -5.24
N GLU A 233 -16.12 0.66 -4.21
CA GLU A 233 -15.38 1.91 -4.36
C GLU A 233 -14.19 1.71 -5.30
N ASP A 234 -14.15 2.55 -6.34
CA ASP A 234 -13.01 2.62 -7.22
C ASP A 234 -11.87 3.25 -6.42
N ILE A 235 -10.85 2.47 -6.07
CA ILE A 235 -9.62 2.92 -5.38
C ILE A 235 -8.77 3.84 -6.30
N THR A 236 -9.41 4.56 -7.23
CA THR A 236 -8.89 5.60 -8.11
C THR A 236 -8.07 6.70 -7.42
N GLY A 237 -8.09 6.78 -6.09
CA GLY A 237 -7.10 7.57 -5.34
C GLY A 237 -5.70 6.96 -5.26
N GLY A 238 -5.49 5.74 -5.75
CA GLY A 238 -4.28 4.94 -5.58
C GLY A 238 -3.19 5.19 -6.63
N PHE A 239 -3.38 4.70 -7.87
CA PHE A 239 -2.32 4.75 -8.90
C PHE A 239 -2.25 6.08 -9.67
N THR A 240 -3.39 6.76 -9.84
CA THR A 240 -3.47 8.03 -10.59
C THR A 240 -3.15 9.26 -9.76
N ARG A 241 -2.84 9.08 -8.48
CA ARG A 241 -2.47 10.14 -7.53
C ARG A 241 -0.96 10.18 -7.36
#